data_AF-A0A060CDN9-F1
#
_entry.id   AF-A0A060CDN9-F1
#
_cell.length_a   1.000
_cell.length_b   1.000
_cell.length_c   1.000
_cell.angle_alpha   90.00
_cell.angle_beta   90.00
_cell.angle_gamma   90.00
#
_symmetry.space_group_name_H-M   'P 1'
#
loop_
_entity.id
_entity.type
_entity.pdbx_description
1 polymer ?
#
loop_
_entity_poly.entity_id
_entity_poly.type
_entity_poly.pdbx_seq_one_letter_code
_entity_poly.pdbx_strand_id
1 'polypeptide(L)'
;LQSRFPFVHFIANKENLGFAKGCNLALVLSTGRYVLFLNPDTIIPEDCFSRCIAFMESKPDAGAIGIRMIDGSGRFLKDPKELFRIRLHLIQVIRVVKTIYRIPAG
;
A
#
# COMPACT_ATOMS: atom_id res chain seq x y z
N LEU A 1 -14.49 -17.33 2.25
CA LEU A 1 -13.16 -16.68 2.11
C LEU A 1 -12.35 -16.78 3.39
N GLN A 2 -12.88 -16.31 4.52
CA GLN A 2 -12.23 -16.42 5.84
C GLN A 2 -11.72 -17.83 6.16
N SER A 3 -12.55 -18.88 5.97
CA SER A 3 -12.13 -20.27 6.21
C SER A 3 -10.99 -20.77 5.31
N ARG A 4 -10.83 -20.19 4.11
CA ARG A 4 -9.77 -20.56 3.16
C ARG A 4 -8.46 -19.82 3.42
N PHE A 5 -8.52 -18.68 4.11
CA PHE A 5 -7.38 -17.81 4.38
C PHE A 5 -7.40 -17.38 5.85
N PRO A 6 -7.18 -18.31 6.79
CA PRO A 6 -7.28 -18.03 8.23
C PRO A 6 -6.23 -17.03 8.72
N PHE A 7 -5.15 -16.84 7.95
CA PHE A 7 -4.09 -15.85 8.22
C PHE A 7 -4.43 -14.44 7.70
N VAL A 8 -5.54 -14.27 6.98
CA VAL A 8 -5.98 -12.96 6.49
C VAL A 8 -7.03 -12.39 7.43
N HIS A 9 -6.81 -11.16 7.90
CA HIS A 9 -7.82 -10.42 8.65
C HIS A 9 -8.78 -9.72 7.68
N PHE A 10 -10.02 -10.21 7.60
CA PHE A 10 -11.07 -9.62 6.76
C PHE A 10 -11.85 -8.56 7.54
N ILE A 11 -11.95 -7.35 6.97
CA ILE A 11 -12.74 -6.25 7.53
C ILE A 11 -13.94 -6.00 6.62
N ALA A 12 -15.15 -6.26 7.12
CA ALA A 12 -16.39 -6.01 6.40
C ALA A 12 -17.05 -4.73 6.94
N ASN A 13 -17.15 -3.69 6.11
CA ASN A 13 -17.83 -2.45 6.48
C ASN A 13 -19.34 -2.60 6.31
N LYS A 14 -20.12 -2.01 7.23
CA LYS A 14 -21.60 -1.99 7.15
C LYS A 14 -22.14 -1.12 6.00
N GLU A 15 -21.33 -0.17 5.55
CA GLU A 15 -21.64 0.77 4.49
C GLU A 15 -20.42 1.01 3.58
N ASN A 16 -20.64 1.60 2.42
CA ASN A 16 -19.54 1.96 1.52
C ASN A 16 -18.84 3.24 1.98
N LEU A 17 -17.72 3.08 2.69
CA LEU A 17 -16.91 4.19 3.20
C LEU A 17 -16.07 4.89 2.12
N GLY A 18 -15.99 4.33 0.92
CA GLY A 18 -15.03 4.74 -0.11
C GLY A 18 -13.59 4.28 0.19
N PHE A 19 -12.73 4.37 -0.83
CA PHE A 19 -11.38 3.81 -0.83
C PHE A 19 -10.49 4.32 0.31
N ALA A 20 -10.35 5.65 0.43
CA ALA A 20 -9.43 6.26 1.39
C ALA A 20 -9.78 5.93 2.85
N LYS A 21 -11.07 5.98 3.21
CA LYS A 21 -11.52 5.64 4.57
C LYS A 21 -11.34 4.15 4.87
N GLY A 22 -11.63 3.27 3.90
CA GLY A 22 -11.38 1.83 4.04
C GLY A 22 -9.90 1.50 4.26
N CYS A 23 -9.01 2.12 3.46
CA CYS A 23 -7.56 1.98 3.61
C CYS A 23 -7.06 2.48 4.98
N ASN A 24 -7.55 3.63 5.44
CA ASN A 24 -7.17 4.19 6.73
C ASN A 24 -7.62 3.31 7.91
N LEU A 25 -8.79 2.67 7.81
CA LEU A 25 -9.25 1.72 8.83
C LEU A 25 -8.31 0.51 8.94
N ALA A 26 -7.94 -0.08 7.80
CA ALA A 26 -7.00 -1.21 7.78
C ALA A 26 -5.59 -0.81 8.22
N LEU A 27 -5.16 0.43 7.91
CA LEU A 27 -3.84 0.95 8.29
C LEU A 27 -3.66 0.97 9.82
N VAL A 28 -4.68 1.36 10.57
CA VAL A 28 -4.62 1.40 12.05
C VAL A 28 -4.48 0.00 12.66
N LEU A 29 -5.01 -1.02 11.98
CA LEU A 29 -4.94 -2.43 12.42
C LEU A 29 -3.69 -3.16 11.90
N SER A 30 -2.94 -2.54 10.99
CA SER A 30 -1.76 -3.13 10.37
C SER A 30 -0.56 -3.07 11.33
N THR A 31 0.17 -4.18 11.44
CA THR A 31 1.32 -4.31 12.36
C THR A 31 2.66 -4.46 11.63
N GLY A 32 2.64 -4.51 10.30
CA GLY A 32 3.86 -4.63 9.50
C GLY A 32 4.74 -3.38 9.58
N ARG A 33 6.06 -3.56 9.50
CA ARG A 33 7.03 -2.46 9.37
C ARG A 33 6.78 -1.60 8.13
N TYR A 34 6.30 -2.25 7.07
CA TYR A 34 5.86 -1.64 5.82
C TYR A 34 4.40 -2.02 5.58
N VAL A 35 3.59 -1.04 5.15
CA VAL A 35 2.19 -1.27 4.78
C VAL A 35 2.07 -1.08 3.28
N LEU A 36 1.55 -2.08 2.56
CA LEU A 36 1.30 -1.99 1.13
C LEU A 36 -0.21 -1.86 0.87
N PHE A 37 -0.63 -0.79 0.21
CA PHE A 37 -1.95 -0.74 -0.42
C PHE A 37 -1.87 -1.42 -1.79
N LEU A 38 -2.60 -2.52 -1.96
CA LEU A 38 -2.57 -3.32 -3.18
C LEU A 38 -4.00 -3.64 -3.61
N ASN A 39 -4.29 -3.43 -4.89
CA ASN A 39 -5.55 -3.87 -5.46
C ASN A 39 -5.47 -5.34 -5.86
N PRO A 40 -6.60 -6.08 -5.80
CA PRO A 40 -6.63 -7.50 -6.14
C PRO A 40 -6.39 -7.81 -7.62
N ASP A 41 -6.45 -6.81 -8.50
CA ASP A 41 -6.25 -6.91 -9.95
C ASP A 41 -4.85 -6.49 -10.42
N THR A 42 -3.92 -6.27 -9.48
CA THR A 42 -2.54 -5.84 -9.81
C THR A 42 -1.63 -7.05 -10.06
N ILE A 43 -0.94 -7.05 -11.20
CA ILE A 43 0.15 -7.99 -11.49
C ILE A 43 1.47 -7.34 -11.06
N ILE A 44 2.31 -8.09 -10.36
CA ILE A 44 3.55 -7.58 -9.76
C ILE A 44 4.73 -8.44 -10.24
N PRO A 45 5.83 -7.82 -10.71
CA PRO A 45 7.08 -8.53 -10.97
C PRO A 45 7.64 -9.19 -9.71
N GLU A 46 8.25 -10.37 -9.84
CA GLU A 46 8.76 -11.16 -8.71
C GLU A 46 9.73 -10.38 -7.80
N ASP A 47 10.54 -9.49 -8.38
CA ASP A 47 11.56 -8.71 -7.67
C ASP A 47 11.04 -7.40 -7.03
N CYS A 48 9.79 -7.02 -7.32
CA CYS A 48 9.26 -5.69 -7.01
C CYS A 48 9.37 -5.33 -5.53
N PHE A 49 8.92 -6.21 -4.63
CA PHE A 49 8.91 -5.95 -3.20
C PHE A 49 10.31 -5.91 -2.60
N SER A 50 11.21 -6.78 -3.05
CA SER A 50 12.59 -6.79 -2.58
C SER A 50 13.29 -5.45 -2.87
N ARG A 51 13.07 -4.90 -4.07
CA ARG A 51 13.61 -3.60 -4.48
C ARG A 51 12.97 -2.43 -3.73
N CYS A 52 11.66 -2.50 -3.50
CA CYS A 52 10.94 -1.53 -2.69
C CYS A 52 11.50 -1.46 -1.26
N ILE A 53 11.68 -2.61 -0.61
CA ILE A 53 12.22 -2.69 0.74
C ILE A 53 13.67 -2.20 0.74
N ALA A 54 14.52 -2.68 -0.17
CA ALA A 54 15.92 -2.24 -0.25
C ALA A 54 16.05 -0.72 -0.41
N PHE A 55 15.21 -0.10 -1.25
CA PHE A 55 15.16 1.35 -1.39
C PHE A 55 14.80 2.03 -0.06
N MET A 56 13.71 1.59 0.59
CA MET A 56 13.25 2.18 1.86
C MET A 56 14.29 2.02 2.99
N GLU A 57 14.98 0.88 3.06
CA GLU A 57 16.08 0.67 4.03
C GLU A 57 17.27 1.59 3.73
N SER A 58 17.60 1.81 2.46
CA SER A 58 18.71 2.70 2.06
C SER A 58 18.41 4.20 2.20
N LYS A 59 17.15 4.57 2.43
CA LYS A 59 16.66 5.95 2.54
C LYS A 59 15.82 6.11 3.82
N PRO A 60 16.45 6.22 5.00
CA PRO A 60 15.73 6.26 6.28
C PRO A 60 14.78 7.46 6.47
N ASP A 61 14.92 8.48 5.63
CA ASP A 61 14.10 9.69 5.53
C ASP A 61 12.91 9.54 4.57
N ALA A 62 12.86 8.49 3.75
CA ALA A 62 11.72 8.21 2.88
C ALA A 62 10.51 7.70 3.69
N GLY A 63 9.41 8.46 3.69
CA GLY A 63 8.15 8.06 4.34
C GLY A 63 7.26 7.14 3.49
N ALA A 64 7.46 7.16 2.17
CA ALA A 64 6.75 6.32 1.21
C ALA A 64 7.46 6.24 -0.14
N ILE A 65 7.09 5.22 -0.92
CA ILE A 65 7.44 5.06 -2.32
C ILE A 65 6.19 4.80 -3.15
N GLY A 66 6.21 5.29 -4.39
CA GLY A 66 5.30 4.89 -5.44
C GLY A 66 6.04 4.05 -6.48
N ILE A 67 5.33 3.09 -7.09
CA ILE A 67 5.90 2.21 -8.12
C ILE A 67 5.45 2.69 -9.50
N ARG A 68 6.32 2.52 -10.49
CA ARG A 68 5.99 2.75 -11.91
C ARG A 68 4.90 1.77 -12.35
N MET A 69 3.79 2.30 -12.88
CA MET A 69 2.65 1.47 -13.29
C MET A 69 2.56 1.36 -14.81
N ILE A 70 2.30 0.14 -15.28
CA ILE A 70 2.20 -0.20 -16.70
C ILE A 70 0.81 -0.79 -16.92
N ASP A 71 0.09 -0.34 -17.95
CA ASP A 71 -1.21 -0.91 -18.31
C ASP A 71 -1.07 -2.24 -19.06
N GLY A 72 -2.19 -2.90 -19.36
CA GLY A 72 -2.21 -4.17 -20.10
C GLY A 72 -1.65 -4.10 -21.53
N SER A 73 -1.42 -2.90 -22.06
CA SER A 73 -0.80 -2.68 -23.38
C SER A 73 0.71 -2.39 -23.30
N GLY A 74 1.30 -2.45 -22.09
CA GLY A 74 2.70 -2.15 -21.88
C GLY A 74 3.01 -0.64 -21.79
N ARG A 75 1.99 0.23 -21.74
CA ARG A 75 2.20 1.68 -21.68
C ARG A 75 2.32 2.16 -20.24
N PHE A 76 3.28 3.05 -20.01
CA PHE A 76 3.46 3.70 -18.72
C PHE A 76 2.33 4.69 -18.44
N LEU A 77 1.75 4.60 -17.25
CA LEU A 77 0.76 5.55 -16.74
C LEU A 77 1.47 6.82 -16.23
N LYS A 78 1.48 7.87 -17.06
CA LYS A 78 2.27 9.10 -16.84
C LYS A 78 1.66 10.13 -15.90
N ASP A 79 0.33 10.15 -15.74
CA ASP A 79 -0.38 11.22 -15.02
C ASP A 79 -1.09 10.66 -13.77
N PRO A 80 -0.96 11.30 -12.60
CA PRO A 80 -1.81 11.04 -11.43
C PRO A 80 -3.31 11.01 -11.77
N LYS A 81 -3.78 11.77 -12.75
CA LYS A 81 -5.20 11.79 -13.19
C LYS A 81 -5.58 10.65 -14.11
N GLU A 82 -4.66 10.13 -14.92
CA GLU A 82 -4.85 8.85 -15.63
C GLU A 82 -4.82 7.68 -14.63
N LEU A 83 -4.11 7.87 -13.52
CA LEU A 83 -4.22 7.08 -12.30
C LEU A 83 -5.63 7.17 -11.67
N PHE A 84 -6.29 8.34 -11.70
CA PHE A 84 -7.65 8.51 -11.15
C PHE A 84 -8.79 8.15 -12.12
N ARG A 85 -8.59 8.23 -13.46
CA ARG A 85 -9.61 7.94 -14.50
C ARG A 85 -9.90 6.44 -14.65
N ILE A 86 -8.97 5.57 -14.29
CA ILE A 86 -9.26 4.15 -14.05
C ILE A 86 -9.96 4.09 -12.68
N ARG A 87 -11.29 4.35 -12.69
CA ARG A 87 -12.23 4.27 -11.56
C ARG A 87 -11.55 4.19 -10.18
N LEU A 88 -11.27 5.29 -9.49
CA LEU A 88 -11.08 5.31 -8.01
C LEU A 88 -10.15 4.23 -7.39
N HIS A 89 -9.05 3.82 -8.04
CA HIS A 89 -8.27 2.67 -7.54
C HIS A 89 -6.76 2.84 -7.50
N LEU A 90 -6.16 4.04 -7.46
CA LEU A 90 -4.69 4.10 -7.51
C LEU A 90 -4.06 5.05 -6.51
N ILE A 91 -3.65 4.49 -5.37
CA ILE A 91 -2.52 4.99 -4.58
C ILE A 91 -1.84 3.78 -3.91
N GLN A 92 -0.70 3.33 -4.45
CA GLN A 92 0.26 2.53 -3.67
C GLN A 92 1.17 3.52 -2.93
N VAL A 93 0.77 3.92 -1.73
CA VAL A 93 1.68 4.56 -0.76
C VAL A 93 2.11 3.45 0.17
N ILE A 94 3.37 3.03 0.12
CA ILE A 94 3.90 2.28 1.27
C ILE A 94 4.05 3.28 2.41
N ARG A 95 3.01 3.44 3.23
CA ARG A 95 3.08 4.35 4.39
C ARG A 95 3.80 3.61 5.49
N VAL A 96 5.02 4.03 5.82
CA VAL A 96 5.64 3.64 7.08
C VAL A 96 5.04 4.52 8.17
N VAL A 97 4.23 3.94 9.06
CA VAL A 97 3.98 4.58 10.36
C VAL A 97 5.22 4.31 11.20
N LYS A 98 6.21 5.22 11.13
CA LYS A 98 7.29 5.23 12.10
C LYS A 98 6.69 5.79 13.39
N THR A 99 6.16 4.92 14.25
CA THR A 99 5.89 5.32 15.64
C THR A 99 7.26 5.48 16.30
N ILE A 100 7.82 6.70 16.22
CA ILE A 100 8.96 7.09 17.03
C ILE A 100 8.42 7.18 18.46
N TYR A 101 8.46 6.08 19.22
CA TYR A 101 8.53 6.21 20.66
C TYR A 101 9.88 6.88 20.94
N ARG A 102 9.83 8.19 21.22
CA ARG A 102 10.93 8.89 21.89
C ARG A 102 11.14 8.11 23.19
N ILE A 103 12.18 7.27 23.25
CA ILE A 103 12.70 6.79 24.53
C ILE A 103 13.21 8.05 25.22
N PRO A 104 12.68 8.46 26.39
CA PRO A 104 13.28 9.52 27.15
C PRO A 104 14.70 9.09 27.48
N ALA A 105 15.69 9.87 27.05
CA ALA A 105 17.03 9.73 27.61
C ALA A 105 16.91 10.05 29.10
N GLY A 106 17.14 9.04 29.94
CA GLY A 106 17.45 9.23 31.35
C GLY A 106 18.84 9.81 31.52
#